data_AF-A0A914FPI5-F1
#
_entry.id   AF-A0A914FPI5-F1
#
_cell.length_a   1.000
_cell.length_b   1.000
_cell.length_c   1.000
_cell.angle_alpha   90.00
_cell.angle_beta   90.00
_cell.angle_gamma   90.00
#
_symmetry.space_group_name_H-M   'P 1'
#
loop_
_entity.id
_entity.type
_entity.pdbx_description
1 polymer ?
#
loop_
_entity_poly.entity_id
_entity_poly.type
_entity_poly.pdbx_seq_one_letter_code
_entity_poly.pdbx_strand_id
1 'polypeptide(L)'
;MKRNVSAGSSISVTQADTRRFYCIVSKDYENLTELQEQQLNKAYMLLKQHGAKAAITSVNKVMETKTRFAGFSYIIPEFSGELYEHLKSLEARIYGPLAIIQSLKKNGKIAKYSKPLLAMYCVGFNVTVTGLTVDERVRFLW
;
A
#
# COMPACT_ATOMS: atom_id res chain seq x y z
N MET A 1 -10.34 47.35 -16.73
CA MET A 1 -9.08 46.58 -16.71
C MET A 1 -9.42 45.09 -16.69
N LYS A 2 -9.50 44.46 -17.87
CA LYS A 2 -9.80 43.02 -18.03
C LYS A 2 -8.50 42.25 -17.84
N ARG A 3 -8.44 41.30 -16.90
CA ARG A 3 -7.37 40.29 -16.88
C ARG A 3 -7.92 38.98 -17.43
N ASN A 4 -7.59 38.73 -18.68
CA ASN A 4 -7.54 37.39 -19.23
C ASN A 4 -6.40 36.64 -18.53
N VAL A 5 -6.69 35.48 -17.97
CA VAL A 5 -5.68 34.46 -17.69
C VAL A 5 -6.07 33.25 -18.51
N SER A 6 -5.45 33.12 -19.67
CA SER A 6 -5.48 31.93 -20.50
C SER A 6 -4.26 31.07 -20.22
N ALA A 7 -4.53 29.77 -20.11
CA ALA A 7 -3.66 28.63 -20.42
C ALA A 7 -2.57 28.20 -19.41
N GLY A 8 -2.53 26.87 -19.21
CA GLY A 8 -1.40 26.12 -18.66
C GLY A 8 -1.75 25.41 -17.35
N SER A 9 -2.34 24.22 -17.34
CA SER A 9 -1.67 23.03 -17.86
C SER A 9 -2.65 21.87 -17.96
N SER A 10 -2.70 21.29 -19.16
CA SER A 10 -3.19 19.94 -19.42
C SER A 10 -2.71 18.97 -18.35
N ILE A 11 -3.63 18.36 -17.61
CA ILE A 11 -3.35 17.30 -16.64
C ILE A 11 -2.86 16.08 -17.44
N SER A 12 -1.54 15.93 -17.55
CA SER A 12 -0.92 14.77 -18.16
C SER A 12 -0.97 13.58 -17.20
N VAL A 13 -1.80 12.60 -17.56
CA VAL A 13 -1.68 11.14 -17.38
C VAL A 13 -0.85 10.63 -16.18
N THR A 14 -1.59 10.00 -15.26
CA THR A 14 -1.23 8.87 -14.36
C THR A 14 0.22 8.39 -14.39
N GLN A 15 0.91 8.47 -13.26
CA GLN A 15 2.06 7.62 -13.00
C GLN A 15 2.02 7.08 -11.57
N ALA A 16 1.87 5.75 -11.46
CA ALA A 16 2.41 5.04 -10.31
C ALA A 16 3.91 5.36 -10.18
N ASP A 17 4.46 5.30 -8.97
CA ASP A 17 5.89 5.56 -8.74
C ASP A 17 6.75 4.55 -9.52
N THR A 18 7.19 4.91 -10.74
CA THR A 18 7.94 4.04 -11.67
C THR A 18 9.32 3.67 -11.15
N ARG A 19 9.78 4.35 -10.09
CA ARG A 19 11.04 4.07 -9.39
C ARG A 19 10.92 2.91 -8.41
N ARG A 20 9.70 2.47 -8.09
CA ARG A 20 9.46 1.39 -7.14
C ARG A 20 9.01 0.09 -7.79
N PHE A 21 9.43 -1.00 -7.16
CA PHE A 21 9.01 -2.35 -7.48
C PHE A 21 8.00 -2.83 -6.43
N TYR A 22 6.82 -3.23 -6.87
CA TYR A 22 5.73 -3.70 -6.03
C TYR A 22 5.68 -5.22 -6.03
N CYS A 23 5.88 -5.82 -4.86
CA CYS A 23 5.81 -7.25 -4.64
C CYS A 23 4.44 -7.61 -4.06
N ILE A 24 3.60 -8.29 -4.85
CA ILE A 24 2.34 -8.84 -4.40
C ILE A 24 2.63 -10.21 -3.80
N VAL A 25 2.52 -10.33 -2.47
CA VAL A 25 2.79 -11.60 -1.77
C VAL A 25 1.49 -12.39 -1.70
N SER A 26 1.37 -13.43 -2.52
CA SER A 26 0.16 -14.26 -2.58
C SER A 26 0.43 -15.75 -2.66
N LYS A 27 1.61 -16.15 -3.13
CA LYS A 27 1.98 -17.58 -3.21
C LYS A 27 2.43 -18.08 -1.84
N ASP A 28 2.08 -19.33 -1.53
CA ASP A 28 2.43 -19.99 -0.27
C ASP A 28 1.87 -19.27 0.97
N TYR A 29 0.83 -18.45 0.78
CA TYR A 29 0.16 -17.77 1.87
C TYR A 29 -0.85 -18.73 2.48
N GLU A 30 -0.59 -19.17 3.72
CA GLU A 30 -1.50 -20.07 4.42
C GLU A 30 -2.84 -19.37 4.69
N ASN A 31 -3.95 -20.05 4.44
CA ASN A 31 -5.31 -19.59 4.74
C ASN A 31 -5.76 -18.30 4.02
N LEU A 32 -5.22 -18.01 2.83
CA LEU A 32 -5.71 -16.90 2.01
C LEU A 32 -7.18 -17.11 1.63
N THR A 33 -8.05 -16.19 2.04
CA THR A 33 -9.46 -16.24 1.64
C THR A 33 -9.63 -15.86 0.17
N GLU A 34 -10.70 -16.35 -0.47
CA GLU A 34 -11.03 -15.99 -1.86
C GLU A 34 -11.13 -14.47 -2.04
N LEU A 35 -11.73 -13.76 -1.07
CA LEU A 35 -11.84 -12.31 -1.11
C LEU A 35 -10.47 -11.62 -1.09
N GLN A 36 -9.53 -12.08 -0.26
CA GLN A 36 -8.18 -11.53 -0.20
C GLN A 36 -7.43 -11.80 -1.51
N GLU A 37 -7.56 -13.00 -2.08
CA GLU A 37 -6.96 -13.35 -3.36
C GLU A 37 -7.50 -12.44 -4.49
N GLN A 38 -8.82 -12.25 -4.56
CA GLN A 38 -9.45 -11.34 -5.52
C GLN A 38 -8.94 -9.89 -5.36
N GLN A 39 -8.76 -9.44 -4.12
CA GLN A 39 -8.22 -8.10 -3.84
C GLN A 39 -6.75 -7.97 -4.26
N LEU A 40 -5.91 -8.97 -3.99
CA LEU A 40 -4.50 -8.99 -4.42
C LEU A 40 -4.38 -8.99 -5.95
N ASN A 41 -5.16 -9.84 -6.62
CA ASN A 41 -5.23 -9.92 -8.08
C ASN A 41 -5.68 -8.58 -8.69
N LYS A 42 -6.71 -7.96 -8.11
CA LYS A 42 -7.19 -6.64 -8.55
C LYS A 42 -6.15 -5.53 -8.35
N ALA A 43 -5.43 -5.55 -7.22
CA ALA A 43 -4.34 -4.62 -6.97
C ALA A 43 -3.20 -4.79 -7.99
N TYR A 44 -2.82 -6.05 -8.29
CA TYR A 44 -1.82 -6.37 -9.32
C TYR A 44 -2.22 -5.85 -10.69
N MET A 45 -3.45 -6.11 -11.13
CA MET A 45 -3.94 -5.64 -12.43
C MET A 45 -3.96 -4.11 -12.52
N LEU A 46 -4.42 -3.42 -11.48
CA LEU A 46 -4.41 -1.95 -11.44
C LEU A 46 -3.00 -1.38 -11.49
N LEU A 47 -2.04 -1.99 -10.79
CA LEU A 47 -0.64 -1.60 -10.84
C LEU A 47 -0.08 -1.69 -12.25
N LYS A 48 -0.34 -2.80 -12.95
CA LYS A 48 0.09 -3.00 -14.34
C LYS A 48 -0.56 -1.99 -15.28
N GLN A 49 -1.86 -1.75 -15.15
CA GLN A 49 -2.58 -0.75 -15.95
C GLN A 49 -2.02 0.66 -15.78
N HIS A 50 -1.50 1.00 -14.60
CA HIS A 50 -0.87 2.29 -14.32
C HIS A 50 0.65 2.32 -14.56
N GLY A 51 1.19 1.32 -15.27
CA GLY A 51 2.61 1.25 -15.64
C GLY A 51 3.57 1.01 -14.47
N ALA A 52 3.09 0.53 -13.32
CA ALA A 52 3.93 0.21 -12.18
C ALA A 52 4.75 -1.07 -12.44
N LYS A 53 5.99 -1.10 -11.94
CA LYS A 53 6.79 -2.34 -11.90
C LYS A 53 6.24 -3.22 -10.79
N ALA A 54 5.48 -4.24 -11.15
CA ALA A 54 4.86 -5.15 -10.18
C ALA A 54 5.07 -6.61 -10.57
N ALA A 55 5.28 -7.46 -9.55
CA ALA A 55 5.37 -8.91 -9.68
C ALA A 55 4.73 -9.62 -8.49
N ILE A 56 4.23 -10.83 -8.75
CA ILE A 56 3.76 -11.74 -7.71
C ILE A 56 4.95 -12.51 -7.14
N THR A 57 5.01 -12.64 -5.82
CA THR A 57 6.04 -13.38 -5.08
C THR A 57 5.41 -14.33 -4.06
N SER A 58 6.22 -15.26 -3.55
CA SER A 58 5.84 -16.13 -2.43
C SER A 58 6.26 -15.58 -1.08
N VAL A 59 5.58 -16.03 -0.03
CA VAL A 59 5.96 -15.79 1.37
C VAL A 59 7.41 -16.24 1.60
N ASN A 60 7.75 -17.49 1.24
CA ASN A 60 9.07 -18.07 1.43
C ASN A 60 10.20 -17.20 0.85
N LYS A 61 10.03 -16.72 -0.40
CA LYS A 61 11.03 -15.85 -1.04
C LYS A 61 11.19 -14.51 -0.33
N VAL A 62 10.10 -13.97 0.24
CA VAL A 62 10.19 -12.74 1.05
C VAL A 62 10.93 -13.03 2.34
N MET A 63 10.64 -14.14 3.02
CA MET A 63 11.27 -14.52 4.29
C MET A 63 12.78 -14.77 4.18
N GLU A 64 13.27 -15.15 3.00
CA GLU A 64 14.72 -15.26 2.71
C GLU A 64 15.44 -13.90 2.66
N THR A 65 14.69 -12.79 2.57
CA THR A 65 15.25 -11.45 2.43
C THR A 65 15.80 -10.95 3.77
N LYS A 66 17.11 -10.73 3.86
CA LYS A 66 17.77 -10.27 5.10
C LYS A 66 17.85 -8.76 5.25
N THR A 67 17.73 -8.02 4.16
CA THR A 67 17.95 -6.57 4.14
C THR A 67 16.87 -5.85 3.36
N ARG A 68 16.54 -4.65 3.82
CA ARG A 68 15.62 -3.75 3.12
C ARG A 68 16.15 -3.37 1.74
N PHE A 69 15.31 -3.53 0.72
CA PHE A 69 15.53 -2.89 -0.57
C PHE A 69 14.73 -1.59 -0.66
N ALA A 70 15.42 -0.44 -0.66
CA ALA A 70 14.78 0.88 -0.65
C ALA A 70 13.79 1.11 -1.81
N GLY A 71 13.98 0.44 -2.94
CA GLY A 71 13.09 0.48 -4.10
C GLY A 71 11.85 -0.41 -4.02
N PHE A 72 11.72 -1.26 -3.00
CA PHE A 72 10.67 -2.27 -2.93
C PHE A 72 9.49 -1.81 -2.07
N SER A 73 8.30 -2.29 -2.42
CA SER A 73 7.09 -2.13 -1.63
C SER A 73 6.33 -3.44 -1.66
N TYR A 74 5.89 -3.91 -0.50
CA TYR A 74 5.24 -5.20 -0.34
C TYR A 74 3.74 -5.00 -0.16
N ILE A 75 2.95 -5.82 -0.85
CA ILE A 75 1.50 -5.82 -0.77
C ILE A 75 1.10 -7.16 -0.19
N ILE A 76 0.54 -7.14 1.01
CA ILE A 76 0.16 -8.33 1.78
C ILE A 76 -1.32 -8.24 2.16
N PRO A 77 -2.05 -9.36 2.29
CA PRO A 77 -3.49 -9.37 2.52
C PRO A 77 -3.89 -8.91 3.94
N GLU A 78 -3.00 -9.08 4.92
CA GLU A 78 -3.25 -8.79 6.34
C GLU A 78 -1.98 -8.31 7.04
N PHE A 79 -2.14 -7.56 8.13
CA PHE A 79 -1.03 -6.99 8.92
C PHE A 79 -0.87 -7.78 10.23
N SER A 80 -0.65 -9.08 10.08
CA SER A 80 -0.48 -10.03 11.16
C SER A 80 0.43 -11.18 10.72
N GLY A 81 0.91 -11.96 11.69
CA GLY A 81 1.74 -13.14 11.43
C GLY A 81 3.20 -12.84 11.12
N GLU A 82 3.95 -13.92 10.88
CA GLU A 82 5.41 -13.88 10.76
C GLU A 82 5.90 -13.03 9.59
N LEU A 83 5.22 -13.11 8.44
CA LEU A 83 5.55 -12.32 7.26
C LEU A 83 5.48 -10.82 7.55
N TYR A 84 4.42 -10.37 8.25
CA TYR A 84 4.25 -8.96 8.56
C TYR A 84 5.32 -8.47 9.53
N GLU A 85 5.59 -9.22 10.61
CA GLU A 85 6.63 -8.85 11.57
C GLU A 85 8.02 -8.89 10.94
N HIS A 86 8.29 -9.85 10.05
CA HIS A 86 9.52 -9.91 9.28
C HIS A 86 9.69 -8.64 8.42
N LEU A 87 8.70 -8.29 7.60
CA LEU A 87 8.73 -7.10 6.75
C LEU A 87 8.85 -5.80 7.57
N LYS A 88 8.22 -5.75 8.73
CA LYS A 88 8.29 -4.62 9.66
C LYS A 88 9.69 -4.50 10.28
N SER A 89 10.33 -5.61 10.64
CA SER A 89 11.71 -5.63 11.15
C SER A 89 12.72 -5.10 10.11
N LEU A 90 12.43 -5.29 8.82
CA LEU A 90 13.20 -4.73 7.70
C LEU A 90 12.87 -3.26 7.41
N GLU A 91 11.98 -2.63 8.18
CA GLU A 91 11.43 -1.30 7.88
C GLU A 91 10.90 -1.20 6.43
N ALA A 92 10.35 -2.30 5.91
CA ALA A 92 9.83 -2.36 4.57
C ALA A 92 8.61 -1.44 4.43
N ARG A 93 8.35 -0.99 3.20
CA ARG A 93 7.11 -0.27 2.90
C ARG A 93 6.02 -1.31 2.61
N ILE A 94 5.00 -1.35 3.46
CA ILE A 94 3.97 -2.38 3.44
C ILE A 94 2.62 -1.74 3.12
N TYR A 95 1.86 -2.34 2.22
CA TYR A 95 0.52 -1.95 1.85
C TYR A 95 -0.44 -3.14 1.92
N GLY A 96 -1.70 -2.87 2.21
CA GLY A 96 -2.79 -3.79 1.90
C GLY A 96 -3.25 -3.63 0.43
N PRO A 97 -3.89 -4.64 -0.16
CA PRO A 97 -4.40 -4.54 -1.53
C PRO A 97 -5.44 -3.43 -1.66
N LEU A 98 -6.28 -3.21 -0.64
CA LEU A 98 -7.29 -2.15 -0.63
C LEU A 98 -6.67 -0.75 -0.68
N ALA A 99 -5.56 -0.52 0.01
CA ALA A 99 -4.84 0.75 -0.09
C ALA A 99 -4.40 1.05 -1.52
N ILE A 100 -3.89 0.06 -2.24
CA ILE A 100 -3.47 0.19 -3.65
C ILE A 100 -4.69 0.46 -4.55
N ILE A 101 -5.73 -0.35 -4.42
CA ILE A 101 -6.95 -0.23 -5.22
C ILE A 101 -7.57 1.16 -5.05
N GLN A 102 -7.74 1.61 -3.80
CA GLN A 102 -8.35 2.90 -3.48
C GLN A 102 -7.47 4.07 -3.96
N SER A 103 -6.15 3.97 -3.76
CA SER A 103 -5.20 5.02 -4.20
C SER A 103 -5.24 5.22 -5.71
N LEU A 104 -5.13 4.13 -6.47
CA LEU A 104 -5.09 4.18 -7.94
C LEU A 104 -6.44 4.61 -8.51
N LYS A 105 -7.57 4.11 -7.98
CA LYS A 105 -8.89 4.52 -8.45
C LYS A 105 -9.23 5.98 -8.17
N LYS A 106 -8.86 6.49 -6.99
CA LYS A 106 -9.25 7.84 -6.56
C LYS A 106 -8.33 8.93 -7.13
N ASN A 107 -7.02 8.71 -7.07
CA ASN A 107 -6.02 9.74 -7.33
C ASN A 107 -5.08 9.41 -8.49
N GLY A 108 -5.20 8.23 -9.12
CA GLY A 108 -4.28 7.77 -10.16
C GLY A 108 -2.83 7.57 -9.69
N LYS A 109 -2.59 7.63 -8.37
CA LYS A 109 -1.27 7.59 -7.74
C LYS A 109 -1.36 6.82 -6.44
N ILE A 110 -0.31 6.07 -6.13
CA ILE A 110 -0.20 5.32 -4.88
C ILE A 110 0.13 6.28 -3.75
N ALA A 111 -0.66 6.22 -2.67
CA ALA A 111 -0.45 7.09 -1.54
C ALA A 111 0.87 6.76 -0.83
N LYS A 112 1.63 7.78 -0.45
CA LYS A 112 2.95 7.63 0.17
C LYS A 112 2.82 7.80 1.68
N TYR A 113 3.02 6.71 2.41
CA TYR A 113 3.06 6.73 3.87
C TYR A 113 4.37 6.15 4.40
N SER A 114 4.77 6.65 5.58
CA SER A 114 5.93 6.16 6.34
C SER A 114 5.60 4.87 7.08
N LYS A 115 4.34 4.68 7.46
CA LYS A 115 3.83 3.50 8.17
C LYS A 115 3.14 2.52 7.21
N PRO A 116 3.02 1.24 7.59
CA PRO A 116 2.16 0.29 6.88
C PRO A 116 0.75 0.84 6.69
N LEU A 117 0.16 0.62 5.52
CA LEU A 117 -1.20 1.10 5.21
C LEU A 117 -2.08 -0.01 4.64
N LEU A 118 -3.03 -0.52 5.43
CA LEU A 118 -3.94 -1.60 5.02
C LEU A 118 -4.99 -1.11 4.01
N ALA A 119 -5.65 0.01 4.32
CA ALA A 119 -6.68 0.64 3.51
C ALA A 119 -6.69 2.18 3.71
N MET A 120 -7.37 2.92 2.84
CA MET A 120 -7.48 4.38 2.91
C MET A 120 -8.73 4.90 3.61
N TYR A 121 -9.51 4.05 4.31
CA TYR A 121 -10.81 4.45 4.87
C TYR A 121 -10.74 5.66 5.80
N CYS A 122 -9.70 5.73 6.63
CA CYS A 122 -9.50 6.83 7.60
C CYS A 122 -8.47 7.86 7.12
N VAL A 123 -8.02 7.81 5.86
CA VAL A 123 -7.05 8.78 5.34
C VAL A 123 -7.68 10.17 5.29
N GLY A 124 -7.05 11.13 5.98
CA GLY A 124 -7.52 12.51 6.09
C GLY A 124 -8.39 12.80 7.32
N PHE A 125 -8.70 11.79 8.12
CA PHE A 125 -9.39 11.98 9.40
C PHE A 125 -8.38 12.39 10.48
N ASN A 126 -8.75 13.38 11.28
CA ASN A 126 -8.03 13.73 12.50
C ASN A 126 -8.81 13.18 13.69
N VAL A 127 -8.26 12.17 14.35
CA VAL A 127 -8.91 11.51 15.49
C VAL A 127 -8.25 11.98 16.78
N THR A 128 -9.08 12.43 17.73
CA THR A 128 -8.67 12.70 19.11
C THR A 128 -9.42 11.75 20.03
N VAL A 129 -8.70 11.05 20.90
CA VAL A 129 -9.27 10.10 21.87
C VAL A 129 -9.07 10.63 23.29
N THR A 130 -10.07 10.46 24.15
CA THR A 130 -10.04 10.82 25.58
C THR A 130 -10.67 9.70 26.41
N GLY A 131 -10.32 9.63 27.70
CA GLY A 131 -10.86 8.61 28.61
C GLY A 131 -10.32 7.19 28.42
N LEU A 132 -9.31 7.00 27.57
CA LEU A 132 -8.65 5.71 27.32
C LEU A 132 -7.33 5.61 28.08
N THR A 133 -7.01 4.40 28.53
CA THR A 133 -5.68 4.04 29.05
C THR A 133 -4.61 4.15 27.96
N VAL A 134 -3.33 4.11 28.35
CA VAL A 134 -2.21 4.12 27.38
C VAL A 134 -2.33 2.96 26.40
N ASP A 135 -2.58 1.74 26.88
CA ASP A 135 -2.63 0.54 26.04
C ASP A 135 -3.82 0.57 25.07
N GLU A 136 -4.99 1.03 25.53
CA GLU A 136 -6.16 1.19 24.67
C GLU A 136 -5.93 2.24 23.57
N ARG A 137 -5.21 3.34 23.89
CA ARG A 137 -4.84 4.34 22.89
C ARG A 137 -3.91 3.77 21.83
N VAL A 138 -2.94 2.94 22.21
CA VAL A 138 -2.04 2.30 21.25
C VAL A 138 -2.84 1.41 20.29
N ARG A 139 -3.79 0.61 20.79
CA ARG A 139 -4.67 -0.24 19.96
C ARG A 139 -5.59 0.53 19.02
N PHE A 140 -5.95 1.76 19.36
CA PHE A 140 -6.81 2.60 18.50
C PHE A 140 -6.03 3.33 17.39
N LEU A 141 -4.72 3.48 17.56
CA LEU A 141 -3.86 4.28 16.69
C LEU A 141 -2.90 3.44 15.82
N TRP A 142 -2.93 2.10 15.99
CA TRP A 142 -2.07 1.10 15.32
C TRP A 142 -2.84 -0.16 15.00
#